data_AF-I4Z381-F1
#
_entry.id   AF-I4Z381-F1
#
_cell.length_a   1.000
_cell.length_b   1.000
_cell.length_c   1.000
_cell.angle_alpha   90.00
_cell.angle_beta   90.00
_cell.angle_gamma   90.00
#
_symmetry.space_group_name_H-M   'P 1'
#
loop_
_entity.id
_entity.type
_entity.pdbx_description
1 polymer ?
#
loop_
_entity_poly.entity_id
_entity_poly.type
_entity_poly.pdbx_seq_one_letter_code
_entity_poly.pdbx_strand_id
1 'polypeptide(L)'
;MKRAAETDNLRRQHLERMAYDVELARHRYMKVDPNNRLVADTLEADWNDKLRLHAEAAEAYERKAREQVGELDAEARRRILDLAEQFPRVWHDPRIDPRERKRILRLLIEDVTLVKADTITAHVRLPGGATRTLTLERPLPIAQIRKIKPEIVSEVDGLLDEHCDREVADILNRRGRRTWEGKAFTLKKVALIRSTYHLPSRYERLRRRNMLTTREVAARFGVSEATVHQWGRQGLIRKCYSDRLARGLWDVPSDETILKGCGGRGARPARRGPITSSKSEQGAV
;
A
#
# COMPACT_ATOMS: atom_id res chain seq x y z
N MET A 1 1.20 -18.17 43.50
CA MET A 1 1.97 -19.28 44.10
C MET A 1 1.92 -20.57 43.27
N LYS A 2 0.74 -21.17 42.97
CA LYS A 2 0.67 -22.45 42.20
C LYS A 2 1.38 -22.45 40.83
N ARG A 3 1.19 -21.43 40.00
CA ARG A 3 1.81 -21.37 38.65
C ARG A 3 3.32 -21.12 38.64
N ALA A 4 3.83 -20.36 39.60
CA ALA A 4 5.28 -20.17 39.74
C ALA A 4 5.95 -21.51 40.08
N ALA A 5 5.36 -22.28 41.01
CA ALA A 5 5.80 -23.62 41.35
C ALA A 5 5.70 -24.60 40.17
N GLU A 6 4.64 -24.53 39.34
CA GLU A 6 4.52 -25.33 38.12
C GLU A 6 5.63 -25.01 37.10
N THR A 7 5.92 -23.74 36.85
CA THR A 7 7.02 -23.35 35.94
C THR A 7 8.39 -23.73 36.48
N ASP A 8 8.57 -23.69 37.80
CA ASP A 8 9.81 -24.11 38.45
C ASP A 8 9.99 -25.64 38.32
N ASN A 9 8.92 -26.41 38.53
CA ASN A 9 8.92 -27.85 38.36
C ASN A 9 9.26 -28.26 36.91
N LEU A 10 8.69 -27.58 35.91
CA LEU A 10 9.02 -27.83 34.50
C LEU A 10 10.50 -27.55 34.19
N ARG A 11 11.08 -26.51 34.79
CA ARG A 11 12.50 -26.19 34.63
C ARG A 11 13.40 -27.24 35.30
N ARG A 12 13.04 -27.72 36.50
CA ARG A 12 13.75 -28.81 37.17
C ARG A 12 13.71 -30.11 36.35
N GLN A 13 12.53 -30.50 35.86
CA GLN A 13 12.40 -31.68 34.99
C GLN A 13 13.21 -31.57 33.70
N HIS A 14 13.33 -30.36 33.14
CA HIS A 14 14.17 -30.14 31.97
C HIS A 14 15.66 -30.34 32.29
N LEU A 15 16.14 -29.82 33.41
CA LEU A 15 17.52 -30.03 33.87
C LEU A 15 17.80 -31.52 34.14
N GLU A 16 16.87 -32.23 34.79
CA GLU A 16 16.99 -33.66 35.05
C GLU A 16 17.13 -34.48 33.76
N ARG A 17 16.36 -34.15 32.72
CA ARG A 17 16.48 -34.80 31.40
C ARG A 17 17.84 -34.53 30.76
N MET A 18 18.32 -33.29 30.81
CA MET A 18 19.63 -32.94 30.26
C MET A 18 20.77 -33.63 31.03
N ALA A 19 20.66 -33.74 32.35
CA ALA A 19 21.62 -34.48 33.18
C ALA A 19 21.65 -35.97 32.79
N TYR A 20 20.48 -36.57 32.57
CA TYR A 20 20.37 -37.94 32.07
C TYR A 20 21.03 -38.12 30.70
N ASP A 21 20.82 -37.19 29.77
CA ASP A 21 21.41 -37.25 28.43
C ASP A 21 22.94 -37.12 28.47
N VAL A 22 23.48 -36.31 29.38
CA VAL A 22 24.93 -36.20 29.66
C VAL A 22 25.47 -37.54 30.15
N GLU A 23 24.85 -38.16 31.15
CA GLU A 23 25.29 -39.47 31.67
C GLU A 23 25.19 -40.57 30.61
N LEU A 24 24.15 -40.55 29.79
CA LEU A 24 24.00 -41.49 28.68
C LEU A 24 25.11 -41.32 27.64
N ALA A 25 25.47 -40.08 27.29
CA ALA A 25 26.58 -39.81 26.38
C ALA A 25 27.93 -40.25 26.97
N ARG A 26 28.16 -39.97 28.26
CA ARG A 26 29.34 -40.45 29.01
C ARG A 26 29.44 -41.97 28.96
N HIS A 27 28.34 -42.68 29.23
CA HIS A 27 28.29 -44.14 29.21
C HIS A 27 28.58 -44.71 27.82
N ARG A 28 28.16 -44.03 26.74
CA ARG A 28 28.46 -44.44 25.36
C ARG A 28 29.95 -44.26 25.04
N TYR A 29 30.52 -43.12 25.40
CA TYR A 29 31.94 -42.84 25.24
C TYR A 29 32.80 -43.86 26.00
N MET A 30 32.48 -44.14 27.27
CA MET A 30 33.24 -45.09 28.11
C MET A 30 33.15 -46.56 27.64
N LYS A 31 32.19 -46.90 26.78
CA LYS A 31 32.00 -48.26 26.24
C LYS A 31 32.64 -48.45 24.86
N VAL A 32 33.17 -47.40 24.23
CA VAL A 32 33.79 -47.51 22.91
C VAL A 32 35.12 -48.26 23.01
N ASP A 33 35.39 -49.14 22.05
CA ASP A 33 36.69 -49.80 21.95
C ASP A 33 37.77 -48.75 21.59
N PRO A 34 38.91 -48.68 22.30
CA PRO A 34 40.00 -47.74 22.02
C PRO A 34 40.54 -47.81 20.58
N ASN A 35 40.44 -48.96 19.90
CA ASN A 35 40.87 -49.09 18.52
C ASN A 35 39.95 -48.35 17.53
N ASN A 36 38.73 -48.01 17.93
CA ASN A 36 37.76 -47.26 17.11
C ASN A 36 37.89 -45.75 17.34
N ARG A 37 39.09 -45.21 17.09
CA ARG A 37 39.45 -43.82 17.42
C ARG A 37 38.48 -42.76 16.87
N LEU A 38 38.05 -42.89 15.62
CA LEU A 38 37.10 -41.93 15.02
C LEU A 38 35.75 -41.92 15.76
N VAL A 39 35.27 -43.11 16.19
CA VAL A 39 34.02 -43.24 16.93
C VAL A 39 34.18 -42.64 18.33
N ALA A 40 35.33 -42.87 18.98
CA ALA A 40 35.65 -42.25 20.26
C ALA A 40 35.65 -40.72 20.18
N ASP A 41 36.33 -40.14 19.19
CA ASP A 41 36.39 -38.69 18.97
C ASP A 41 34.98 -38.09 18.77
N THR A 42 34.10 -38.77 18.02
CA THR A 42 32.71 -38.31 17.83
C THR A 42 31.86 -38.41 19.08
N LEU A 43 32.01 -39.47 19.88
CA LEU A 43 31.28 -39.65 21.13
C LEU A 43 31.77 -38.70 22.23
N GLU A 44 33.06 -38.36 22.22
CA GLU A 44 33.63 -37.33 23.08
C GLU A 44 33.05 -35.95 22.76
N ALA A 45 32.97 -35.60 21.47
CA ALA A 45 32.35 -34.36 21.03
C ALA A 45 30.87 -34.28 21.44
N ASP A 46 30.09 -35.35 21.24
CA ASP A 46 28.69 -35.42 21.69
C ASP A 46 28.55 -35.25 23.20
N TRP A 47 29.43 -35.89 23.99
CA TRP A 47 29.43 -35.75 25.44
C TRP A 47 29.78 -34.33 25.88
N ASN A 48 30.82 -33.73 25.28
CA ASN A 48 31.24 -32.35 25.56
C ASN A 48 30.15 -31.33 25.21
N ASP A 49 29.45 -31.50 24.08
CA ASP A 49 28.35 -30.64 23.67
C ASP A 49 27.18 -30.72 24.66
N LYS A 50 26.82 -31.93 25.10
CA LYS A 50 25.76 -32.13 26.11
C LYS A 50 26.15 -31.56 27.48
N LEU A 51 27.41 -31.72 27.89
CA LEU A 51 27.94 -31.12 29.11
C LEU A 51 27.81 -29.59 29.08
N ARG A 52 28.20 -28.96 27.97
CA ARG A 52 28.08 -27.51 27.78
C ARG A 52 26.62 -27.06 27.88
N LEU A 53 25.71 -27.72 27.15
CA LEU A 53 24.29 -27.39 27.16
C LEU A 53 23.67 -27.54 28.56
N HIS A 54 24.00 -28.61 29.29
CA HIS A 54 23.53 -28.80 30.67
C HIS A 54 24.06 -27.70 31.61
N ALA A 55 25.33 -27.34 31.51
CA ALA A 55 25.93 -26.27 32.31
C ALA A 55 25.25 -24.91 32.05
N GLU A 56 25.04 -24.55 30.77
CA GLU A 56 24.33 -23.33 30.38
C GLU A 56 22.89 -23.29 30.96
N ALA A 57 22.18 -24.42 30.90
CA ALA A 57 20.83 -24.52 31.44
C ALA A 57 20.82 -24.42 32.98
N ALA A 58 21.77 -25.04 33.66
CA ALA A 58 21.90 -25.00 35.12
C ALA A 58 22.23 -23.58 35.61
N GLU A 59 23.18 -22.89 34.98
CA GLU A 59 23.52 -21.50 35.30
C GLU A 59 22.32 -20.56 35.08
N ALA A 60 21.57 -20.75 33.99
CA ALA A 60 20.36 -19.98 33.72
C ALA A 60 19.27 -20.19 34.78
N TYR A 61 19.14 -21.42 35.30
CA TYR A 61 18.23 -21.73 36.40
C TYR A 61 18.68 -21.10 37.72
N GLU A 62 19.96 -21.23 38.09
CA GLU A 62 20.50 -20.64 39.31
C GLU A 62 20.39 -19.12 39.34
N ARG A 63 20.70 -18.45 38.22
CA ARG A 63 20.55 -16.99 38.09
C ARG A 63 19.10 -16.57 38.36
N LYS A 64 18.13 -17.27 37.77
CA LYS A 64 16.70 -17.01 38.00
C LYS A 64 16.25 -17.31 39.42
N ALA A 65 16.81 -18.35 40.05
CA ALA A 65 16.52 -18.68 41.44
C ALA A 65 17.05 -17.58 42.38
N ARG A 66 18.28 -17.11 42.18
CA ARG A 66 18.88 -16.01 42.97
C ARG A 66 18.10 -14.70 42.83
N GLU A 67 17.59 -14.40 41.63
CA GLU A 67 16.71 -13.24 41.39
C GLU A 67 15.35 -13.35 42.10
N GLN A 68 14.86 -14.57 42.37
CA GLN A 68 13.56 -14.81 43.03
C GLN A 68 13.64 -14.88 44.56
N VAL A 69 14.82 -15.11 45.14
CA VAL A 69 15.02 -15.33 46.60
C VAL A 69 15.06 -14.03 47.41
N GLY A 70 15.01 -12.85 46.77
CA GLY A 70 14.79 -11.59 47.48
C GLY A 70 13.36 -11.50 48.00
N GLU A 71 13.10 -11.92 49.25
CA GLU A 71 11.83 -11.63 49.92
C GLU A 71 11.61 -10.11 49.93
N LEU A 72 10.52 -9.67 49.31
CA LEU A 72 10.14 -8.26 49.30
C LEU A 72 9.69 -7.89 50.72
N ASP A 73 10.44 -7.01 51.38
CA ASP A 73 10.03 -6.43 52.66
C ASP A 73 8.67 -5.70 52.53
N ALA A 74 7.93 -5.62 53.64
CA ALA A 74 6.62 -4.98 53.71
C ALA A 74 6.66 -3.52 53.22
N GLU A 75 7.75 -2.79 53.49
CA GLU A 75 7.92 -1.43 52.99
C GLU A 75 8.09 -1.38 51.47
N ALA A 76 8.90 -2.28 50.90
CA ALA A 76 9.09 -2.39 49.46
C ALA A 76 7.76 -2.75 48.76
N ARG A 77 6.98 -3.66 49.33
CA ARG A 77 5.65 -4.02 48.82
C ARG A 77 4.70 -2.83 48.80
N ARG A 78 4.69 -2.00 49.86
CA ARG A 78 3.87 -0.78 49.91
C ARG A 78 4.29 0.23 48.83
N ARG A 79 5.59 0.44 48.63
CA ARG A 79 6.10 1.36 47.58
C ARG A 79 5.69 0.90 46.17
N ILE A 80 5.72 -0.41 45.90
CA ILE A 80 5.29 -0.96 44.61
C ILE A 80 3.79 -0.72 44.37
N LEU A 81 2.94 -0.90 45.40
CA LEU A 81 1.50 -0.67 45.29
C LEU A 81 1.19 0.82 45.03
N ASP A 82 1.85 1.73 45.74
CA ASP A 82 1.70 3.18 45.53
C ASP A 82 2.11 3.58 44.10
N LEU A 83 3.21 3.02 43.58
CA LEU A 83 3.61 3.23 42.18
C LEU A 83 2.56 2.72 41.19
N ALA A 84 1.92 1.57 41.47
CA ALA A 84 0.87 1.04 40.62
C ALA A 84 -0.39 1.92 40.61
N GLU A 85 -0.76 2.51 41.75
CA GLU A 85 -1.88 3.45 41.86
C GLU A 85 -1.60 4.77 41.12
N GLN A 86 -0.35 5.24 41.14
CA GLN A 86 0.06 6.47 40.46
C GLN A 86 0.30 6.28 38.95
N PHE A 87 0.48 5.03 38.49
CA PHE A 87 0.85 4.71 37.11
C PHE A 87 -0.07 5.35 36.04
N PRO A 88 -1.42 5.31 36.14
CA PRO A 88 -2.29 5.95 35.15
C PRO A 88 -2.01 7.45 34.97
N ARG A 89 -1.70 8.16 36.07
CA ARG A 89 -1.38 9.60 36.01
C ARG A 89 -0.09 9.84 35.24
N VAL A 90 0.96 9.06 35.52
CA VAL A 90 2.24 9.16 34.81
C VAL A 90 2.09 8.79 33.33
N TRP A 91 1.30 7.76 33.03
CA TRP A 91 1.08 7.30 31.65
C TRP A 91 0.40 8.36 30.78
N HIS A 92 -0.59 9.07 31.34
CA HIS A 92 -1.36 10.09 30.63
C HIS A 92 -0.73 11.50 30.66
N ASP A 93 0.35 11.73 31.40
CA ASP A 93 1.00 13.04 31.46
C ASP A 93 1.64 13.39 30.10
N PRO A 94 1.21 14.47 29.41
CA PRO A 94 1.71 14.83 28.08
C PRO A 94 3.20 15.22 28.08
N ARG A 95 3.78 15.56 29.24
CA ARG A 95 5.20 15.93 29.37
C ARG A 95 6.14 14.72 29.26
N ILE A 96 5.62 13.50 29.41
CA ILE A 96 6.42 12.29 29.30
C ILE A 96 6.67 11.96 27.83
N ASP A 97 7.94 11.81 27.47
CA ASP A 97 8.34 11.45 26.12
C ASP A 97 7.89 10.01 25.77
N PRO A 98 7.49 9.72 24.51
CA PRO A 98 7.16 8.37 24.06
C PRO A 98 8.26 7.32 24.36
N ARG A 99 9.54 7.71 24.37
CA ARG A 99 10.66 6.84 24.73
C ARG A 99 10.58 6.38 26.18
N GLU A 100 10.24 7.28 27.10
CA GLU A 100 10.10 6.95 28.52
C GLU A 100 8.88 6.05 28.77
N ARG A 101 7.74 6.32 28.10
CA ARG A 101 6.59 5.39 28.13
C ARG A 101 6.97 3.98 27.64
N LYS A 102 7.78 3.88 26.58
CA LYS A 102 8.27 2.60 26.06
C LYS A 102 9.21 1.90 27.06
N ARG A 103 10.04 2.64 27.81
CA ARG A 103 10.88 2.06 28.87
C ARG A 103 10.04 1.49 29.99
N ILE A 104 9.01 2.21 30.44
CA ILE A 104 8.10 1.72 31.48
C ILE A 104 7.37 0.45 31.01
N LEU A 105 6.85 0.45 29.77
CA LEU A 105 6.18 -0.72 29.20
C LEU A 105 7.08 -1.97 29.16
N ARG A 106 8.38 -1.79 28.89
CA ARG A 106 9.37 -2.88 28.87
C ARG A 106 9.61 -3.50 30.25
N LEU A 107 9.32 -2.80 31.35
CA LEU A 107 9.37 -3.37 32.70
C LEU A 107 8.11 -4.20 33.02
N LEU A 108 6.97 -3.86 32.40
CA LEU A 108 5.68 -4.48 32.67
C LEU A 108 5.35 -5.66 31.76
N ILE A 109 6.04 -5.79 30.63
CA ILE A 109 5.79 -6.83 29.63
C ILE A 109 7.01 -7.72 29.51
N GLU A 110 6.81 -9.01 29.73
CA GLU A 110 7.84 -10.02 29.58
C GLU A 110 7.99 -10.42 28.11
N ASP A 111 6.88 -10.80 27.46
CA ASP A 111 6.83 -10.99 26.01
C ASP A 111 5.43 -10.75 25.43
N VAL A 112 5.39 -10.66 24.09
CA VAL A 112 4.15 -10.57 23.33
C VAL A 112 4.20 -11.57 22.19
N THR A 113 3.26 -12.51 22.17
CA THR A 113 3.04 -13.42 21.04
C THR A 113 1.97 -12.84 20.14
N LEU A 114 2.32 -12.59 18.87
CA LEU A 114 1.40 -12.07 17.86
C LEU A 114 0.93 -13.20 16.94
N VAL A 115 -0.38 -13.41 16.88
CA VAL A 115 -1.03 -14.29 15.92
C VAL A 115 -1.71 -13.42 14.86
N LYS A 116 -1.35 -13.64 13.60
CA LYS A 116 -1.82 -12.83 12.47
C LYS A 116 -2.72 -13.69 11.58
N ALA A 117 -4.02 -13.48 11.67
CA ALA A 117 -5.03 -14.08 10.81
C ALA A 117 -5.84 -12.97 10.12
N ASP A 118 -7.17 -13.09 10.12
CA ASP A 118 -8.11 -12.04 9.71
C ASP A 118 -8.04 -10.83 10.64
N THR A 119 -7.85 -11.08 11.93
CA THR A 119 -7.50 -10.10 12.96
C THR A 119 -6.08 -10.34 13.47
N ILE A 120 -5.53 -9.36 14.19
CA ILE A 120 -4.26 -9.49 14.89
C ILE A 120 -4.59 -9.75 16.37
N THR A 121 -4.22 -10.93 16.87
CA THR A 121 -4.32 -11.25 18.29
C THR A 121 -2.97 -11.11 18.95
N ALA A 122 -2.88 -10.32 20.01
CA ALA A 122 -1.67 -10.14 20.81
C ALA A 122 -1.87 -10.76 22.19
N HIS A 123 -1.13 -11.84 22.47
CA HIS A 123 -1.04 -12.43 23.80
C HIS A 123 0.15 -11.81 24.53
N VAL A 124 -0.14 -10.97 25.52
CA VAL A 124 0.84 -10.27 26.35
C VAL A 124 1.08 -11.11 27.60
N ARG A 125 2.33 -11.47 27.87
CA ARG A 125 2.75 -12.06 29.16
C ARG A 125 3.37 -10.98 30.03
N LEU A 126 2.87 -10.87 31.25
CA LEU A 126 3.39 -9.99 32.29
C LEU A 126 4.38 -10.75 33.18
N PRO A 127 5.34 -10.06 33.82
CA PRO A 127 6.17 -10.64 34.86
C PRO A 127 5.31 -11.36 35.91
N GLY A 128 5.71 -12.58 36.27
CA GLY A 128 4.94 -13.43 37.18
C GLY A 128 3.89 -14.32 36.50
N GLY A 129 3.85 -14.35 35.17
CA GLY A 129 3.10 -15.34 34.38
C GLY A 129 1.62 -15.02 34.17
N ALA A 130 1.16 -13.82 34.52
CA ALA A 130 -0.18 -13.35 34.15
C ALA A 130 -0.23 -13.06 32.65
N THR A 131 -1.33 -13.41 31.98
CA THR A 131 -1.50 -13.18 30.54
C THR A 131 -2.72 -12.29 30.26
N ARG A 132 -2.61 -11.51 29.19
CA ARG A 132 -3.71 -10.69 28.64
C ARG A 132 -3.77 -10.88 27.14
N THR A 133 -4.98 -10.99 26.61
CA THR A 133 -5.21 -11.12 25.17
C THR A 133 -5.85 -9.85 24.66
N LEU A 134 -5.25 -9.25 23.63
CA LEU A 134 -5.79 -8.12 22.90
C LEU A 134 -6.12 -8.56 21.48
N THR A 135 -7.25 -8.09 20.95
CA THR A 135 -7.67 -8.36 19.58
C THR A 135 -7.73 -7.03 18.84
N LEU A 136 -7.05 -6.95 17.71
CA LEU A 136 -6.94 -5.76 16.87
C LEU A 136 -7.41 -6.10 15.47
N GLU A 137 -8.17 -5.18 14.88
CA GLU A 137 -8.52 -5.27 13.46
C GLU A 137 -7.26 -5.23 12.60
N ARG A 138 -7.24 -6.05 11.55
CA ARG A 138 -6.11 -6.05 10.65
C ARG A 138 -6.17 -4.81 9.76
N PRO A 139 -5.11 -3.99 9.72
CA PRO A 139 -5.07 -2.86 8.81
C PRO A 139 -5.14 -3.35 7.37
N LEU A 140 -5.91 -2.63 6.54
CA LEU A 140 -6.02 -2.93 5.12
C LEU A 140 -4.63 -2.92 4.48
N PRO A 141 -4.33 -3.87 3.57
CA PRO A 141 -3.10 -3.84 2.80
C PRO A 141 -2.91 -2.48 2.11
N ILE A 142 -1.69 -1.95 2.11
CA ILE A 142 -1.41 -0.64 1.50
C ILE A 142 -1.82 -0.58 0.02
N ALA A 143 -1.76 -1.71 -0.68
CA ALA A 143 -2.23 -1.83 -2.06
C ALA A 143 -3.75 -1.57 -2.18
N GLN A 144 -4.56 -2.02 -1.22
CA GLN A 144 -5.99 -1.74 -1.18
C GLN A 144 -6.28 -0.30 -0.78
N ILE A 145 -5.54 0.26 0.18
CA ILE A 145 -5.66 1.68 0.59
C ILE A 145 -5.35 2.60 -0.60
N ARG A 146 -4.35 2.24 -1.42
CA ARG A 146 -3.94 3.02 -2.60
C ARG A 146 -4.87 2.88 -3.79
N LYS A 147 -5.77 1.89 -3.81
CA LYS A 147 -6.74 1.74 -4.91
C LYS A 147 -7.65 2.96 -4.93
N ILE A 148 -7.86 3.47 -6.14
CA ILE A 148 -8.82 4.54 -6.35
C ILE A 148 -10.21 3.94 -6.23
N LYS A 149 -11.08 4.63 -5.49
CA LYS A 149 -12.43 4.15 -5.26
C LYS A 149 -13.20 4.08 -6.60
N PRO A 150 -14.01 3.05 -6.84
CA PRO A 150 -14.71 2.87 -8.12
C PRO A 150 -15.55 4.08 -8.54
N GLU A 151 -16.10 4.83 -7.59
CA GLU A 151 -16.92 6.01 -7.86
C GLU A 151 -16.08 7.12 -8.51
N ILE A 152 -14.81 7.27 -8.09
CA ILE A 152 -13.89 8.25 -8.68
C ILE A 152 -13.46 7.81 -10.08
N VAL A 153 -13.32 6.50 -10.31
CA VAL A 153 -13.00 5.96 -11.64
C VAL A 153 -14.15 6.26 -12.61
N SER A 154 -15.39 5.99 -12.21
CA SER A 154 -16.58 6.29 -13.01
C SER A 154 -16.74 7.80 -13.25
N GLU A 155 -16.47 8.63 -12.23
CA GLU A 155 -16.48 10.08 -12.36
C GLU A 155 -15.44 10.57 -13.38
N VAL A 156 -14.22 10.02 -13.34
CA VAL A 156 -13.17 10.31 -14.34
C VAL A 156 -13.60 9.88 -15.73
N ASP A 157 -14.18 8.68 -15.86
CA ASP A 157 -14.63 8.11 -17.13
C ASP A 157 -15.64 9.01 -17.85
N GLY A 158 -16.66 9.49 -17.12
CA GLY A 158 -17.65 10.42 -17.66
C GLY A 158 -17.08 11.80 -17.96
N LEU A 159 -16.19 12.33 -17.11
CA LEU A 159 -15.59 13.66 -17.36
C LEU A 159 -14.68 13.66 -18.61
N LEU A 160 -14.08 12.53 -18.98
CA LEU A 160 -13.25 12.40 -20.19
C LEU A 160 -14.06 12.52 -21.51
N ASP A 161 -15.39 12.50 -21.45
CA ASP A 161 -16.24 12.74 -22.63
C ASP A 161 -16.35 14.22 -23.02
N GLU A 162 -15.94 15.12 -22.13
CA GLU A 162 -16.02 16.57 -22.33
C GLU A 162 -14.67 17.25 -22.10
N HIS A 163 -13.90 16.76 -21.12
CA HIS A 163 -12.71 17.42 -20.57
C HIS A 163 -11.43 16.61 -20.80
N CYS A 164 -10.29 17.30 -20.89
CA CYS A 164 -8.98 16.64 -20.92
C CYS A 164 -8.48 16.27 -19.51
N ASP A 165 -7.49 15.38 -19.40
CA ASP A 165 -6.98 14.86 -18.12
C ASP A 165 -6.65 15.95 -17.07
N ARG A 166 -6.19 17.13 -17.50
CA ARG A 166 -5.92 18.26 -16.59
C ARG A 166 -7.21 18.87 -16.06
N GLU A 167 -8.15 19.19 -16.94
CA GLU A 167 -9.44 19.77 -16.58
C GLU A 167 -10.23 18.81 -15.69
N VAL A 168 -10.16 17.50 -15.97
CA VAL A 168 -10.69 16.45 -15.09
C VAL A 168 -10.08 16.57 -13.69
N ALA A 169 -8.76 16.69 -13.57
CA ALA A 169 -8.11 16.88 -12.27
C ALA A 169 -8.60 18.14 -11.55
N ASP A 170 -8.73 19.25 -12.27
CA ASP A 170 -9.22 20.53 -11.73
C ASP A 170 -10.69 20.43 -11.28
N ILE A 171 -11.54 19.70 -12.02
CA ILE A 171 -12.94 19.43 -11.66
C ILE A 171 -13.01 18.58 -10.39
N LEU A 172 -12.26 17.47 -10.33
CA LEU A 172 -12.20 16.61 -9.15
C LEU A 172 -11.78 17.39 -7.90
N ASN A 173 -10.76 18.24 -8.03
CA ASN A 173 -10.28 19.07 -6.94
C ASN A 173 -11.31 20.08 -6.45
N ARG A 174 -12.02 20.75 -7.38
CA ARG A 174 -13.14 21.67 -7.08
C ARG A 174 -14.30 20.97 -6.39
N ARG A 175 -14.59 19.72 -6.76
CA ARG A 175 -15.60 18.86 -6.12
C ARG A 175 -15.15 18.27 -4.76
N GLY A 176 -14.01 18.71 -4.23
CA GLY A 176 -13.50 18.27 -2.94
C GLY A 176 -12.93 16.84 -2.94
N ARG A 177 -12.78 16.19 -4.11
CA ARG A 177 -12.16 14.87 -4.19
C ARG A 177 -10.67 14.98 -3.87
N ARG A 178 -10.16 14.03 -3.08
CA ARG A 178 -8.75 13.93 -2.70
C ARG A 178 -8.25 12.50 -2.87
N THR A 179 -6.94 12.37 -3.04
CA THR A 179 -6.26 11.07 -3.05
C THR A 179 -6.27 10.43 -1.65
N TRP A 180 -5.85 9.16 -1.55
CA TRP A 180 -5.73 8.47 -0.26
C TRP A 180 -4.78 9.17 0.73
N GLU A 181 -3.82 9.96 0.24
CA GLU A 181 -2.91 10.78 1.06
C GLU A 181 -3.52 12.14 1.45
N GLY A 182 -4.78 12.42 1.10
CA GLY A 182 -5.39 13.73 1.27
C GLY A 182 -4.91 14.80 0.28
N LYS A 183 -4.03 14.44 -0.68
CA LYS A 183 -3.49 15.37 -1.69
C LYS A 183 -4.48 15.61 -2.83
N ALA A 184 -4.32 16.76 -3.50
CA ALA A 184 -5.04 17.11 -4.72
C ALA A 184 -4.71 16.18 -5.89
N PHE A 185 -5.67 15.99 -6.79
CA PHE A 185 -5.47 15.31 -8.08
C PHE A 185 -4.63 16.18 -9.02
N THR A 186 -3.83 15.51 -9.85
CA THR A 186 -3.00 16.14 -10.88
C THR A 186 -3.27 15.45 -12.22
N LEU A 187 -2.87 16.09 -13.32
CA LEU A 187 -2.92 15.47 -14.65
C LEU A 187 -2.23 14.10 -14.67
N LYS A 188 -1.06 13.97 -14.03
CA LYS A 188 -0.33 12.69 -13.96
C LYS A 188 -1.12 11.62 -13.22
N LYS A 189 -1.85 12.01 -12.16
CA LYS A 189 -2.72 11.09 -11.43
C LYS A 189 -3.87 10.64 -12.32
N VAL A 190 -4.59 11.55 -12.99
CA VAL A 190 -5.68 11.20 -13.91
C VAL A 190 -5.20 10.29 -15.04
N ALA A 191 -4.04 10.59 -15.65
CA ALA A 191 -3.43 9.73 -16.65
C ALA A 191 -3.10 8.31 -16.11
N LEU A 192 -2.65 8.22 -14.85
CA LEU A 192 -2.43 6.93 -14.18
C LEU A 192 -3.75 6.18 -13.92
N ILE A 193 -4.84 6.87 -13.53
CA ILE A 193 -6.17 6.26 -13.40
C ILE A 193 -6.55 5.65 -14.75
N ARG A 194 -6.46 6.45 -15.80
CA ARG A 194 -6.78 6.05 -17.16
C ARG A 194 -6.01 4.79 -17.59
N SER A 195 -4.69 4.75 -17.38
CA SER A 195 -3.89 3.59 -17.75
C SER A 195 -4.18 2.35 -16.90
N THR A 196 -4.45 2.54 -15.60
CA THR A 196 -4.69 1.45 -14.65
C THR A 196 -6.06 0.79 -14.86
N TYR A 197 -7.07 1.59 -15.22
CA TYR A 197 -8.44 1.14 -15.42
C TYR A 197 -8.82 1.05 -16.91
N HIS A 198 -7.84 1.13 -17.82
CA HIS A 198 -8.02 1.03 -19.27
C HIS A 198 -9.07 1.97 -19.86
N LEU A 199 -9.20 3.18 -19.32
CA LEU A 199 -10.14 4.16 -19.84
C LEU A 199 -9.60 4.77 -21.15
N PRO A 200 -10.44 4.94 -22.19
CA PRO A 200 -10.03 5.64 -23.39
C PRO A 200 -9.68 7.10 -23.09
N SER A 201 -8.58 7.57 -23.66
CA SER A 201 -8.17 8.99 -23.59
C SER A 201 -9.17 9.89 -24.29
N ARG A 202 -9.13 11.18 -23.94
CA ARG A 202 -9.94 12.20 -24.62
C ARG A 202 -9.74 12.16 -26.14
N TYR A 203 -8.50 12.01 -26.60
CA TYR A 203 -8.17 11.90 -28.02
C TYR A 203 -8.87 10.70 -28.68
N GLU A 204 -8.74 9.50 -28.10
CA GLU A 204 -9.36 8.29 -28.64
C GLU A 204 -10.89 8.41 -28.68
N ARG A 205 -11.49 9.01 -27.65
CA ARG A 205 -12.94 9.28 -27.63
C ARG A 205 -13.38 10.19 -28.76
N LEU A 206 -12.63 11.28 -29.00
CA LEU A 206 -12.91 12.19 -30.11
C LEU A 206 -12.75 11.50 -31.48
N ARG A 207 -11.74 10.63 -31.64
CA ARG A 207 -11.57 9.81 -32.85
C ARG A 207 -12.76 8.86 -33.06
N ARG A 208 -13.26 8.20 -32.01
CA ARG A 208 -14.46 7.35 -32.08
C ARG A 208 -15.73 8.12 -32.48
N ARG A 209 -15.76 9.44 -32.23
CA ARG A 209 -16.82 10.34 -32.71
C ARG A 209 -16.57 10.88 -34.12
N ASN A 210 -15.69 10.24 -34.90
CA ASN A 210 -15.31 10.61 -36.26
C ASN A 210 -14.72 12.03 -36.40
N MET A 211 -14.16 12.59 -35.32
CA MET A 211 -13.51 13.89 -35.41
C MET A 211 -12.15 13.78 -36.11
N LEU A 212 -11.83 14.82 -36.87
CA LEU A 212 -10.71 14.82 -37.80
C LEU A 212 -9.56 15.72 -37.30
N THR A 213 -8.33 15.32 -37.60
CA THR A 213 -7.16 16.18 -37.41
C THR A 213 -7.17 17.33 -38.42
N THR A 214 -6.43 18.41 -38.14
CA THR A 214 -6.32 19.55 -39.07
C THR A 214 -5.89 19.11 -40.47
N ARG A 215 -4.93 18.17 -40.57
CA ARG A 215 -4.43 17.63 -41.83
C ARG A 215 -5.51 16.84 -42.59
N GLU A 216 -6.29 16.01 -41.90
CA GLU A 216 -7.39 15.26 -42.51
C GLU A 216 -8.50 16.20 -43.02
N VAL A 217 -8.83 17.26 -42.27
CA VAL A 217 -9.78 18.28 -42.74
C VAL A 217 -9.24 19.01 -43.97
N ALA A 218 -7.97 19.43 -43.93
CA ALA A 218 -7.31 20.09 -45.04
C ALA A 218 -7.34 19.24 -46.33
N ALA A 219 -7.00 17.95 -46.20
CA ALA A 219 -7.06 16.99 -47.30
C ALA A 219 -8.49 16.75 -47.80
N ARG A 220 -9.47 16.60 -46.89
CA ARG A 220 -10.88 16.36 -47.24
C ARG A 220 -11.50 17.49 -48.08
N PHE A 221 -11.11 18.74 -47.82
CA PHE A 221 -11.68 19.92 -48.50
C PHE A 221 -10.73 20.59 -49.50
N GLY A 222 -9.52 20.07 -49.72
CA GLY A 222 -8.54 20.65 -50.64
C GLY A 222 -8.12 22.09 -50.25
N VAL A 223 -7.93 22.33 -48.95
CA VAL A 223 -7.56 23.63 -48.39
C VAL A 223 -6.27 23.55 -47.57
N SER A 224 -5.64 24.69 -47.29
CA SER A 224 -4.48 24.73 -46.39
C SER A 224 -4.92 24.57 -44.93
N GLU A 225 -4.02 24.08 -44.08
CA GLU A 225 -4.27 23.98 -42.62
C GLU A 225 -4.61 25.35 -41.99
N ALA A 226 -4.03 26.43 -42.52
CA ALA A 226 -4.34 27.80 -42.10
C ALA A 226 -5.82 28.15 -42.35
N THR A 227 -6.39 27.70 -43.48
CA THR A 227 -7.81 27.86 -43.79
C THR A 227 -8.69 27.07 -42.83
N VAL A 228 -8.28 25.85 -42.44
CA VAL A 228 -9.01 25.07 -41.42
C VAL A 228 -9.08 25.82 -40.08
N HIS A 229 -7.95 26.39 -39.64
CA HIS A 229 -7.94 27.23 -38.43
C HIS A 229 -8.79 28.50 -38.57
N GLN A 230 -8.85 29.10 -39.76
CA GLN A 230 -9.72 30.23 -40.05
C GLN A 230 -11.20 29.84 -39.97
N TRP A 231 -11.59 28.68 -40.52
CA TRP A 231 -12.95 28.15 -40.40
C TRP A 231 -13.35 27.92 -38.95
N GLY A 232 -12.43 27.43 -38.13
CA GLY A 232 -12.63 27.32 -36.68
C GLY A 232 -12.89 28.66 -36.01
N ARG A 233 -12.11 29.70 -36.36
CA ARG A 233 -12.32 31.07 -35.84
C ARG A 233 -13.64 31.69 -36.30
N GLN A 234 -14.10 31.32 -37.48
CA GLN A 234 -15.40 31.74 -38.03
C GLN A 234 -16.59 30.93 -37.46
N GLY A 235 -16.34 29.92 -36.61
CA GLY A 235 -17.38 29.06 -36.05
C GLY A 235 -17.96 28.04 -37.04
N LEU A 236 -17.38 27.90 -38.23
CA LEU A 236 -17.85 26.97 -39.25
C LEU A 236 -17.59 25.51 -38.85
N ILE A 237 -16.52 25.24 -38.11
CA ILE A 237 -16.19 23.95 -37.52
C ILE A 237 -15.80 24.14 -36.06
N ARG A 238 -16.10 23.15 -35.22
CA ARG A 238 -15.81 23.23 -33.79
C ARG A 238 -14.52 22.51 -33.47
N LYS A 239 -13.62 23.18 -32.73
CA LYS A 239 -12.41 22.55 -32.20
C LYS A 239 -12.70 21.91 -30.85
N CYS A 240 -12.45 20.62 -30.72
CA CYS A 240 -12.49 19.88 -29.47
C CYS A 240 -11.06 19.59 -29.00
N TYR A 241 -10.68 20.11 -27.84
CA TYR A 241 -9.33 19.95 -27.30
C TYR A 241 -9.15 18.54 -26.72
N SER A 242 -8.08 17.87 -27.13
CA SER A 242 -7.65 16.60 -26.54
C SER A 242 -6.64 16.82 -25.41
N ASP A 243 -5.88 17.92 -25.47
CA ASP A 243 -4.95 18.35 -24.43
C ASP A 243 -4.87 19.89 -24.33
N ARG A 244 -4.07 20.39 -23.38
CA ARG A 244 -3.86 21.83 -23.16
C ARG A 244 -2.93 22.48 -24.20
N LEU A 245 -2.17 21.72 -24.98
CA LEU A 245 -1.23 22.24 -25.97
C LEU A 245 -1.92 22.69 -27.27
N ALA A 246 -3.21 23.05 -27.17
CA ALA A 246 -4.09 23.34 -28.29
C ALA A 246 -4.15 22.21 -29.34
N ARG A 247 -3.72 20.98 -29.00
CA ARG A 247 -3.94 19.80 -29.85
C ARG A 247 -5.37 19.37 -29.66
N GLY A 248 -6.07 19.29 -30.77
CA GLY A 248 -7.50 19.03 -30.79
C GLY A 248 -7.92 18.54 -32.15
N LEU A 249 -9.11 17.95 -32.16
CA LEU A 249 -9.75 17.46 -33.36
C LEU A 249 -10.89 18.40 -33.72
N TRP A 250 -11.24 18.38 -35.00
CA TRP A 250 -12.31 19.16 -35.57
C TRP A 250 -13.55 18.30 -35.70
N ASP A 251 -14.63 18.80 -35.12
CA ASP A 251 -15.97 18.35 -35.41
C ASP A 251 -16.40 19.03 -36.72
N VAL A 252 -16.51 18.21 -37.76
CA VAL A 252 -16.95 18.63 -39.09
C VAL A 252 -18.32 18.01 -39.31
N PRO A 253 -19.39 18.81 -39.48
CA PRO A 253 -20.72 18.28 -39.75
C PRO A 253 -20.67 17.31 -40.92
N SER A 254 -21.21 16.11 -40.72
CA SER A 254 -21.17 15.07 -41.76
C SER A 254 -22.12 15.37 -42.92
N ASP A 255 -23.14 16.21 -42.67
CA ASP A 255 -24.26 16.50 -43.57
C ASP A 255 -24.15 17.86 -44.29
N GLU A 256 -23.15 18.66 -43.93
CA GLU A 256 -22.92 19.99 -44.50
C GLU A 256 -21.53 20.02 -45.17
N THR A 257 -21.47 20.58 -46.38
CA THR A 257 -20.20 20.89 -47.04
C THR A 257 -19.84 22.35 -46.78
N ILE A 258 -18.57 22.61 -46.46
CA ILE A 258 -18.07 23.97 -46.32
C ILE A 258 -17.70 24.48 -47.71
N LEU A 259 -18.50 25.40 -48.24
CA LEU A 259 -18.19 26.09 -49.48
C LEU A 259 -17.02 27.03 -49.23
N LYS A 260 -15.89 26.73 -49.87
CA LYS A 260 -14.67 27.54 -49.79
C LYS A 260 -14.98 28.97 -50.24
N GLY A 261 -14.71 29.94 -49.37
CA GLY A 261 -14.74 31.35 -49.72
C GLY A 261 -13.63 31.71 -50.70
N CYS A 262 -13.84 32.76 -51.50
CA CYS A 262 -12.80 33.32 -52.37
C CYS A 262 -12.25 34.62 -51.77
N GLY A 263 -10.92 34.79 -51.79
CA GLY A 263 -10.26 36.06 -51.47
C GLY A 263 -10.08 36.94 -52.72
N GLY A 264 -9.70 38.21 -52.53
CA GLY A 264 -9.46 39.17 -53.62
C GLY A 264 -10.59 40.18 -53.84
N ARG A 265 -10.60 40.89 -54.98
CA ARG A 265 -11.70 41.81 -55.35
C ARG A 265 -12.97 40.96 -55.59
N GLY A 266 -13.96 41.09 -54.69
CA GLY A 266 -15.16 40.25 -54.67
C GLY A 266 -15.10 39.11 -53.64
N ALA A 267 -14.49 39.35 -52.48
CA ALA A 267 -14.33 38.34 -51.44
C ALA A 267 -15.68 37.78 -50.96
N ARG A 268 -15.80 36.46 -50.89
CA ARG A 268 -16.97 35.77 -50.33
C ARG A 268 -16.52 34.97 -49.12
N PRO A 269 -17.14 35.13 -47.94
CA PRO A 269 -16.80 34.32 -46.79
C PRO A 269 -17.14 32.85 -47.05
N ALA A 270 -16.37 31.95 -46.42
CA ALA A 270 -16.74 30.55 -46.39
C ALA A 270 -18.07 30.39 -45.66
N ARG A 271 -18.93 29.50 -46.17
CA ARG A 271 -20.26 29.25 -45.61
C ARG A 271 -20.57 27.77 -45.60
N ARG A 272 -21.42 27.35 -44.67
CA ARG A 272 -22.01 26.01 -44.67
C ARG A 272 -23.06 25.95 -45.79
N GLY A 273 -23.07 24.85 -46.54
CA GLY A 273 -24.08 24.54 -47.53
C GLY A 273 -24.48 23.07 -47.43
N PRO A 274 -25.69 22.69 -47.87
CA PRO A 274 -26.09 21.29 -47.93
C PRO A 274 -25.19 20.53 -48.90
N ILE A 275 -24.92 19.26 -48.61
CA ILE A 275 -24.25 18.35 -49.56
C ILE A 275 -25.11 18.31 -50.83
N THR A 276 -24.63 18.92 -51.90
CA THR A 276 -25.24 18.77 -53.21
C THR A 276 -24.83 17.41 -53.74
N SER A 277 -25.72 16.44 -53.67
CA SER A 277 -25.61 15.22 -54.47
C SER A 277 -25.53 15.65 -55.93
N SER A 278 -24.41 15.38 -56.58
CA SER A 278 -24.27 15.61 -58.02
C SER A 278 -25.37 14.84 -58.73
N LYS A 279 -26.30 15.55 -59.38
CA LYS A 279 -27.21 14.97 -60.37
C LYS A 279 -26.36 14.20 -61.38
N SER A 280 -26.61 12.91 -61.51
CA SER A 280 -26.25 12.12 -62.67
C SER A 280 -26.99 12.71 -63.88
N GLU A 281 -26.28 13.46 -64.72
CA GLU A 281 -26.73 13.70 -66.08
C GLU A 281 -26.73 12.36 -66.82
N GLN A 282 -27.93 11.80 -66.98
CA GLN A 282 -28.22 10.73 -67.91
C GLN A 282 -27.89 11.24 -69.32
N GLY A 283 -26.97 10.55 -70.00
CA GLY A 283 -26.69 10.76 -71.41
C GLY A 283 -27.94 10.49 -72.24
N ALA A 284 -28.23 11.41 -73.15
CA ALA A 284 -29.18 11.25 -74.23
C ALA A 284 -28.40 11.16 -75.56
N VAL A 285 -28.92 10.27 -76.42
CA VAL A 285 -28.55 9.91 -77.80
C VAL A 285 -27.44 8.87 -77.96
#